data_AF-A0A3L6VW29-F1
#
_entry.id   AF-A0A3L6VW29-F1
#
_cell.length_a   1.000
_cell.length_b   1.000
_cell.length_c   1.000
_cell.angle_alpha   90.00
_cell.angle_beta   90.00
_cell.angle_gamma   90.00
#
_symmetry.space_group_name_H-M   'P 1'
#
loop_
_entity.id
_entity.type
_entity.pdbx_description
1 polymer ?
#
loop_
_entity_poly.entity_id
_entity_poly.type
_entity_poly.pdbx_seq_one_letter_code
_entity_poly.pdbx_strand_id
1 'polypeptide(L)'
;MRRPRLRYTPEELADAVQKVLGGANGKHVSLYTKIPYNTLMRIVRQTKAGTNKAPQRRGPKPVLPAECERDLVEWIVAMQQDGHPPDRHDILVKANKLAREFDPLQSL
;
A
#
# COMPACT_ATOMS: atom_id res chain seq x y z
N MET A 1 2.08 -21.92 -6.49
CA MET A 1 1.49 -20.89 -5.61
C MET A 1 2.56 -20.34 -4.68
N ARG A 2 2.81 -19.02 -4.65
CA ARG A 2 3.75 -18.41 -3.70
C ARG A 2 3.15 -18.46 -2.29
N ARG A 3 3.84 -19.08 -1.33
CA ARG A 3 3.43 -19.01 0.09
C ARG A 3 3.41 -17.54 0.53
N PRO A 4 2.38 -17.07 1.27
CA PRO A 4 2.42 -15.76 1.90
C PRO A 4 3.67 -15.66 2.77
N ARG A 5 4.47 -14.60 2.58
CA ARG A 5 5.64 -14.33 3.44
C ARG A 5 5.23 -13.90 4.85
N LEU A 6 3.95 -13.57 5.05
CA LEU A 6 3.35 -13.22 6.33
C LEU A 6 2.80 -14.47 7.00
N ARG A 7 3.06 -14.61 8.31
CA ARG A 7 2.56 -15.71 9.15
C ARG A 7 1.10 -15.54 9.59
N TYR A 8 0.49 -14.41 9.22
CA TYR A 8 -0.88 -14.03 9.55
C TYR A 8 -1.49 -13.25 8.38
N THR A 9 -2.79 -13.35 8.21
CA THR A 9 -3.52 -12.58 7.18
C THR A 9 -3.82 -11.16 7.69
N PRO A 10 -4.12 -10.21 6.78
CA PRO A 10 -4.59 -8.88 7.18
C PRO A 10 -5.87 -8.92 8.01
N GLU A 11 -6.76 -9.86 7.72
CA GLU A 11 -8.03 -10.05 8.43
C GLU A 11 -7.80 -10.56 9.86
N GLU A 12 -6.94 -11.55 10.05
CA GLU A 12 -6.53 -12.05 11.37
C GLU A 12 -5.90 -10.94 12.21
N LEU A 13 -5.09 -10.07 11.59
CA LEU A 13 -4.52 -8.91 12.26
C LEU A 13 -5.59 -7.88 12.65
N ALA A 14 -6.57 -7.63 11.77
CA ALA A 14 -7.65 -6.69 12.05
C ALA A 14 -8.50 -7.17 13.24
N ASP A 15 -8.90 -8.44 13.26
CA ASP A 15 -9.65 -9.05 14.37
C ASP A 15 -8.84 -9.02 15.68
N ALA A 16 -7.55 -9.39 15.63
CA ALA A 16 -6.68 -9.32 16.80
C ALA A 16 -6.55 -7.90 17.37
N VAL A 17 -6.46 -6.89 16.50
CA VAL A 17 -6.44 -5.48 16.90
C VAL A 17 -7.76 -5.09 17.57
N GLN A 18 -8.90 -5.48 17.00
CA GLN A 18 -10.22 -5.19 17.60
C GLN A 18 -10.38 -5.82 18.99
N LYS A 19 -9.93 -7.06 19.18
CA LYS A 19 -9.92 -7.72 20.49
C LYS A 19 -9.13 -6.93 21.54
N VAL A 20 -7.95 -6.44 21.18
CA VAL A 20 -7.13 -5.62 22.10
C VAL A 20 -7.75 -4.23 22.34
N LEU A 21 -8.36 -3.63 21.32
CA LEU A 21 -9.10 -2.38 21.48
C LEU A 21 -10.33 -2.54 22.40
N GLY A 22 -11.00 -3.69 22.33
CA GLY A 22 -12.08 -4.10 23.23
C GLY A 22 -11.64 -4.50 24.65
N GLY A 23 -10.36 -4.32 25.01
CA GLY A 23 -9.85 -4.51 26.36
C GLY A 23 -9.15 -5.86 26.61
N ALA A 24 -9.03 -6.74 25.61
CA ALA A 24 -8.31 -8.00 25.79
C ALA A 24 -6.80 -7.77 26.03
N ASN A 25 -6.18 -8.64 26.82
CA ASN A 25 -4.75 -8.59 27.08
C ASN A 25 -3.93 -8.88 25.81
N GLY A 26 -3.16 -7.89 25.34
CA GLY A 26 -2.38 -8.00 24.10
C GLY A 26 -1.34 -9.13 24.08
N LYS A 27 -0.77 -9.53 25.24
CA LYS A 27 0.14 -10.69 25.30
C LYS A 27 -0.61 -11.99 25.03
N HIS A 28 -1.81 -12.14 25.59
CA HIS A 28 -2.65 -13.32 25.38
C HIS A 28 -3.13 -13.40 23.93
N VAL A 29 -3.61 -12.29 23.37
CA VAL A 29 -4.04 -12.21 21.96
C VAL A 29 -2.88 -12.57 21.02
N SER A 30 -1.67 -12.05 21.27
CA SER A 30 -0.47 -12.38 20.49
C SER A 30 -0.15 -13.88 20.51
N LEU A 31 -0.21 -14.52 21.68
CA LEU A 31 0.09 -15.95 21.83
C LEU A 31 -0.91 -16.85 21.08
N TYR A 32 -2.20 -16.50 21.12
CA TYR A 32 -3.27 -17.26 20.50
C TYR A 32 -3.28 -17.09 18.97
N THR A 33 -3.20 -15.85 18.48
CA THR A 33 -3.23 -15.51 17.04
C THR A 33 -1.92 -15.79 16.33
N LYS A 34 -0.83 -16.09 17.06
CA LYS A 34 0.54 -16.21 16.53
C LYS A 34 1.06 -14.95 15.84
N ILE A 35 0.41 -13.80 16.05
CA ILE A 35 0.88 -12.49 15.61
C ILE A 35 1.92 -12.00 16.62
N PRO A 36 3.12 -11.57 16.20
CA PRO A 36 4.14 -11.04 17.11
C PRO A 36 3.60 -9.86 17.93
N TYR A 37 3.82 -9.88 19.25
CA TYR A 37 3.30 -8.87 20.19
C TYR A 37 3.64 -7.44 19.76
N ASN A 38 4.88 -7.21 19.33
CA ASN A 38 5.33 -5.89 18.86
C ASN A 38 4.56 -5.41 17.63
N THR A 39 4.26 -6.31 16.69
CA THR A 39 3.42 -6.00 15.53
C THR A 39 2.02 -5.63 15.97
N LEU A 40 1.38 -6.49 16.77
CA LEU A 40 0.01 -6.27 17.26
C LEU A 40 -0.11 -4.92 17.98
N MET A 41 0.77 -4.67 18.95
CA MET A 41 0.72 -3.44 19.74
C MET A 41 1.10 -2.20 18.94
N ARG A 42 1.99 -2.30 17.95
CA ARG A 42 2.29 -1.19 17.04
C ARG A 42 1.03 -0.77 16.28
N ILE A 43 0.30 -1.73 15.70
CA ILE A 43 -0.93 -1.43 14.95
C ILE A 43 -2.01 -0.91 15.89
N VAL A 44 -2.20 -1.51 17.08
CA VAL A 44 -3.14 -0.99 18.09
C VAL A 44 -2.86 0.48 18.43
N ARG A 45 -1.59 0.85 18.66
CA ARG A 45 -1.21 2.25 18.94
C ARG A 45 -1.50 3.17 17.77
N GLN A 46 -1.17 2.75 16.54
CA GLN A 46 -1.47 3.52 15.33
C GLN A 46 -2.97 3.71 15.14
N THR A 47 -3.78 2.67 15.36
CA THR A 47 -5.25 2.74 15.28
C THR A 47 -5.82 3.69 16.34
N LYS A 48 -5.35 3.60 17.60
CA LYS A 48 -5.77 4.55 18.65
C LYS A 48 -5.42 6.00 18.34
N ALA A 49 -4.27 6.23 17.68
CA ALA A 49 -3.83 7.55 17.27
C ALA A 49 -4.48 8.04 15.96
N GLY A 50 -5.32 7.24 15.30
CA GLY A 50 -5.85 7.57 13.96
C GLY A 50 -4.78 7.61 12.86
N THR A 51 -3.59 7.07 13.10
CA THR A 51 -2.44 7.09 12.18
C THR A 51 -2.18 5.74 11.51
N ASN A 52 -3.12 4.80 11.63
CA ASN A 52 -3.02 3.52 10.94
C ASN A 52 -3.13 3.73 9.42
N LYS A 53 -2.02 3.52 8.71
CA LYS A 53 -1.94 3.69 7.26
C LYS A 53 -1.96 2.34 6.57
N ALA A 54 -2.56 2.30 5.39
CA ALA A 54 -2.48 1.14 4.51
C ALA A 54 -1.01 0.75 4.27
N PRO A 55 -0.68 -0.56 4.19
CA PRO A 55 0.66 -1.01 3.89
C PRO A 55 1.17 -0.39 2.58
N GLN A 56 2.30 0.33 2.65
CA GLN A 56 2.92 0.92 1.47
C GLN A 56 3.98 -0.02 0.87
N ARG A 57 4.23 0.14 -0.43
CA ARG A 57 5.32 -0.56 -1.13
C ARG A 57 6.65 -0.19 -0.48
N ARG A 58 7.51 -1.19 -0.28
CA ARG A 58 8.90 -0.98 0.18
C ARG A 58 9.74 -0.43 -0.98
N GLY A 59 10.61 0.54 -0.69
CA GLY A 59 11.54 1.11 -1.65
C GLY A 59 11.59 2.64 -1.55
N PRO A 60 12.24 3.31 -2.52
CA PRO A 60 12.19 4.76 -2.65
C PRO A 60 10.74 5.26 -2.72
N LYS A 61 10.53 6.49 -2.25
CA LYS A 61 9.23 7.16 -2.39
C LYS A 61 8.86 7.22 -3.87
N PRO A 62 7.61 6.93 -4.26
CA PRO A 62 7.16 7.11 -5.63
C PRO A 62 7.45 8.53 -6.11
N VAL A 63 7.87 8.63 -7.37
CA VAL A 63 8.10 9.91 -8.05
C VAL A 63 6.78 10.63 -8.28
N LEU A 64 5.78 9.89 -8.77
CA LEU A 64 4.46 10.42 -9.03
C LEU A 64 3.58 10.32 -7.79
N PRO A 65 2.72 11.33 -7.54
CA PRO A 65 1.60 11.18 -6.61
C PRO A 65 0.66 10.04 -7.00
N ALA A 66 -0.04 9.48 -6.02
CA ALA A 66 -0.91 8.31 -6.25
C ALA A 66 -2.07 8.63 -7.20
N GLU A 67 -2.61 9.85 -7.13
CA GLU A 67 -3.62 10.34 -8.05
C GLU A 67 -3.13 10.32 -9.50
N CYS A 68 -1.89 10.71 -9.77
CA CYS A 68 -1.32 10.73 -11.11
C CYS A 68 -1.02 9.33 -11.64
N GLU A 69 -0.56 8.42 -10.77
CA GLU A 69 -0.43 7.01 -11.14
C GLU A 69 -1.79 6.41 -11.53
N ARG A 70 -2.87 6.78 -10.82
CA ARG A 70 -4.24 6.34 -11.14
C ARG A 70 -4.69 6.91 -12.50
N ASP A 71 -4.48 8.19 -12.76
CA ASP A 71 -4.86 8.81 -14.03
C ASP A 71 -4.06 8.18 -15.20
N LEU A 72 -2.79 7.82 -14.98
CA LEU A 72 -1.97 7.10 -15.95
C LEU A 72 -2.54 5.70 -16.24
N VAL A 73 -2.98 4.97 -15.21
CA VAL A 73 -3.63 3.66 -15.36
C VAL A 73 -4.96 3.79 -16.11
N GLU A 74 -5.78 4.77 -15.78
CA GLU A 74 -7.05 5.04 -16.48
C GLU A 74 -6.81 5.34 -17.96
N TRP A 75 -5.80 6.15 -18.28
CA TRP A 75 -5.39 6.39 -19.66
C TRP A 75 -4.91 5.12 -20.37
N ILE A 76 -4.10 4.27 -19.72
CA ILE A 76 -3.66 2.98 -20.31
C ILE A 76 -4.85 2.08 -20.60
N VAL A 77 -5.80 1.97 -19.66
CA VAL A 77 -7.00 1.13 -19.84
C VAL A 77 -7.86 1.65 -20.99
N ALA A 78 -8.07 2.97 -21.09
CA ALA A 78 -8.82 3.56 -22.19
C ALA A 78 -8.17 3.26 -23.56
N MET A 79 -6.85 3.47 -23.67
CA MET A 79 -6.09 3.17 -24.89
C MET A 79 -6.18 1.68 -25.28
N GLN A 80 -6.15 0.78 -24.29
CA GLN A 80 -6.32 -0.66 -24.53
C GLN A 80 -7.73 -1.01 -25.01
N GLN A 81 -8.77 -0.39 -24.45
CA GLN A 81 -10.16 -0.58 -24.85
C GLN A 81 -10.41 -0.08 -26.27
N ASP A 82 -9.75 1.00 -26.67
CA ASP A 82 -9.82 1.56 -28.03
C ASP A 82 -9.00 0.77 -29.06
N GLY A 83 -8.34 -0.33 -28.66
CA GLY A 83 -7.56 -1.19 -29.55
C GLY A 83 -6.15 -0.68 -29.83
N HIS A 84 -5.67 0.32 -29.09
CA HIS A 84 -4.36 0.94 -29.22
C HIS A 84 -3.55 0.79 -27.92
N PRO A 85 -3.19 -0.44 -27.50
CA PRO A 85 -2.47 -0.65 -26.25
C PRO A 85 -1.11 0.07 -26.26
N PRO A 86 -0.84 1.01 -25.33
CA PRO A 86 0.42 1.73 -25.30
C PRO A 86 1.54 0.81 -24.87
N ASP A 87 2.72 0.97 -25.47
CA ASP A 87 3.87 0.19 -25.10
C ASP A 87 4.61 0.77 -23.89
N ARG A 88 5.72 0.13 -23.50
CA ARG A 88 6.54 0.63 -22.37
C ARG A 88 7.09 2.03 -22.63
N HIS A 89 7.46 2.34 -23.87
CA HIS A 89 8.03 3.64 -24.22
C HIS A 89 6.97 4.73 -24.10
N ASP A 90 5.77 4.51 -24.65
CA ASP A 90 4.64 5.45 -24.58
C ASP A 90 4.28 5.78 -23.13
N ILE A 91 4.21 4.75 -22.29
CA ILE A 91 3.91 4.90 -20.85
C ILE A 91 4.99 5.73 -20.16
N LEU A 92 6.27 5.48 -20.46
CA LEU A 92 7.37 6.26 -19.88
C LEU A 92 7.35 7.72 -20.32
N VAL A 93 7.09 7.99 -21.60
CA VAL A 93 6.99 9.36 -22.13
C VAL A 93 5.86 10.11 -21.42
N LYS A 94 4.68 9.48 -21.31
CA LYS A 94 3.52 10.05 -20.61
C LYS A 94 3.82 10.28 -19.13
N ALA A 95 4.38 9.30 -18.43
CA ALA A 95 4.72 9.39 -17.01
C ALA A 95 5.79 10.46 -16.72
N ASN A 96 6.82 10.54 -17.56
CA ASN A 96 7.87 11.55 -17.43
C ASN A 96 7.33 12.97 -17.67
N LYS A 97 6.39 13.12 -18.61
CA LYS A 97 5.70 14.40 -18.82
C LYS A 97 4.94 14.81 -17.56
N LEU A 98 4.16 13.90 -16.98
CA LEU A 98 3.43 14.15 -15.72
C LEU A 98 4.40 14.50 -14.59
N ALA A 99 5.51 13.77 -14.43
CA ALA A 99 6.49 14.04 -13.38
C ALA A 99 7.05 15.47 -13.46
N ARG A 100 7.37 15.95 -14.67
CA ARG A 100 7.87 17.31 -14.91
C ARG A 100 6.84 18.41 -14.62
N GLU A 101 5.55 18.10 -14.69
CA GLU A 101 4.50 19.06 -14.31
C GLU A 101 4.49 19.30 -12.79
N PHE A 102 4.89 18.30 -11.98
CA PHE A 102 4.98 18.43 -10.53
C PHE A 102 6.33 18.94 -10.04
N ASP A 103 7.41 18.52 -10.69
CA ASP A 103 8.77 18.95 -10.39
C ASP A 103 9.53 19.21 -11.70
N PRO A 104 9.59 20.48 -12.16
CA PRO A 104 10.26 20.85 -13.40
C PRO A 104 11.76 20.55 -13.41
N LEU A 105 12.37 20.34 -12.23
CA LEU A 105 13.79 20.03 -12.06
C LEU A 105 14.04 18.53 -11.90
N GLN A 106 13.00 17.71 -11.96
CA GLN A 106 13.13 16.26 -11.81
C GLN A 106 13.86 15.65 -13.00
N SER A 107 15.10 15.24 -12.78
CA SER A 107 15.89 14.44 -13.70
C SER A 107 15.49 12.97 -13.56
N LEU A 108 14.99 12.36 -14.65
CA LEU A 108 14.59 10.94 -14.74
C LEU A 108 15.45 10.20 -15.77
#